data_AF-A0A7X7RRV2-F1
#
_entry.id   AF-A0A7X7RRV2-F1
#
_cell.length_a   1.000
_cell.length_b   1.000
_cell.length_c   1.000
_cell.angle_alpha   90.00
_cell.angle_beta   90.00
_cell.angle_gamma   90.00
#
_symmetry.space_group_name_H-M   'P 1'
#
loop_
_entity.id
_entity.type
_entity.pdbx_description
1 polymer ?
#
loop_
_entity_poly.entity_id
_entity_poly.type
_entity_poly.pdbx_seq_one_letter_code
_entity_poly.pdbx_strand_id
1 'polypeptide(L)' 'AMRFLPKERRIRQVRAEYKKSAVLHDKMIPYLYEENDKVIIALSDDQGKPYTIVEFR' A
#
# COMPACT_ATOMS: atom_id res chain seq x y z
N ALA A 1 27.75 4.31 23.96
CA ALA A 1 26.32 4.57 23.67
C ALA A 1 25.88 3.66 22.52
N MET A 2 24.89 2.79 22.73
CA MET A 2 24.35 1.94 21.66
C MET A 2 23.37 2.76 20.82
N ARG A 3 23.73 3.04 19.56
CA ARG A 3 22.82 3.55 18.54
C ARG A 3 21.92 2.37 18.13
N PHE A 4 20.68 2.35 18.59
CA PHE A 4 19.69 1.43 18.07
C PHE A 4 19.32 1.88 16.64
N LEU A 5 19.29 0.93 15.72
CA LEU A 5 18.71 1.09 14.39
C LEU A 5 17.25 1.55 14.53
N PRO A 6 16.73 2.42 13.64
CA PRO A 6 15.37 2.93 13.77
C PRO A 6 14.41 1.75 13.82
N LYS A 7 13.61 1.69 14.90
CA LYS A 7 12.61 0.65 15.12
C LYS A 7 11.77 0.53 13.86
N GLU A 8 11.65 -0.70 13.35
CA GLU A 8 10.68 -1.09 12.34
C GLU A 8 9.38 -0.31 12.55
N ARG A 9 8.91 0.34 11.48
CA ARG A 9 7.76 1.24 11.55
C ARG A 9 6.55 0.44 12.03
N ARG A 10 6.08 0.70 13.25
CA ARG A 10 4.90 0.01 13.80
C ARG A 10 3.65 0.54 13.11
N ILE A 11 3.11 -0.25 12.18
CA ILE A 11 1.81 0.02 11.57
C ILE A 11 0.75 -0.08 12.67
N ARG A 12 0.09 1.03 12.96
CA ARG A 12 -0.98 1.15 13.95
C ARG A 12 -2.36 1.06 13.31
N GLN A 13 -2.46 1.38 12.02
CA GLN A 13 -3.71 1.35 11.28
C GLN A 13 -3.49 0.91 9.84
N VAL A 14 -4.45 0.11 9.35
CA VAL A 14 -4.58 -0.23 7.93
C VAL A 14 -5.97 0.18 7.46
N ARG A 15 -6.04 0.90 6.34
CA ARG A 15 -7.30 1.24 5.67
C ARG A 15 -7.23 0.77 4.23
N ALA A 16 -8.16 -0.08 3.82
CA ALA A 16 -8.32 -0.50 2.44
C ALA A 16 -9.59 0.13 1.85
N GLU A 17 -9.46 0.83 0.73
CA GLU A 17 -10.57 1.31 -0.07
C GLU A 17 -10.69 0.43 -1.32
N TYR A 18 -11.70 -0.44 -1.35
CA TYR A 18 -12.01 -1.29 -2.49
C TYR A 18 -12.79 -0.52 -3.55
N LYS A 19 -12.28 -0.52 -4.79
CA LYS A 19 -12.90 0.19 -5.93
C LYS A 19 -13.53 -0.76 -6.94
N LYS A 20 -12.89 -1.88 -7.24
CA LYS A 20 -13.43 -2.96 -8.05
C LYS A 20 -12.77 -4.29 -7.69
N SER A 21 -13.48 -5.39 -7.91
CA SER A 21 -12.94 -6.74 -7.78
C SER A 21 -11.99 -7.07 -8.94
N ALA A 22 -10.88 -7.74 -8.65
CA ALA A 22 -10.05 -8.40 -9.65
C ALA A 22 -10.59 -9.83 -9.90
N VAL A 23 -10.48 -10.33 -11.13
CA VAL A 23 -10.90 -11.69 -11.50
C VAL A 23 -9.72 -12.54 -11.99
N LEU A 24 -9.97 -13.84 -12.26
CA LEU A 24 -8.95 -14.74 -12.78
C LEU A 24 -8.35 -14.17 -14.08
N HIS A 25 -7.03 -14.19 -14.18
CA HIS A 25 -6.21 -13.62 -15.25
C HIS A 25 -6.02 -12.09 -15.24
N ASP A 26 -6.62 -11.36 -14.30
CA ASP A 26 -6.26 -9.96 -14.09
C ASP A 26 -4.80 -9.84 -13.60
N LYS A 27 -4.10 -8.82 -14.11
CA LYS A 27 -2.78 -8.44 -13.60
C LYS A 27 -2.93 -7.35 -12.55
N MET A 28 -2.30 -7.54 -11.41
CA MET A 28 -2.28 -6.57 -10.32
C MET A 28 -0.89 -5.96 -10.19
N ILE A 29 -0.78 -4.67 -10.51
CA ILE A 29 0.45 -3.89 -10.48
C ILE A 29 0.43 -2.98 -9.25
N PRO A 30 1.35 -3.16 -8.28
CA PRO A 30 1.44 -2.31 -7.11
C PRO A 30 2.16 -1.00 -7.41
N TYR A 31 1.61 0.11 -6.94
CA TYR A 31 2.23 1.42 -6.94
C TYR A 31 2.40 1.91 -5.52
N LEU A 32 3.65 2.12 -5.12
CA LEU A 32 4.03 2.60 -3.79
C LEU A 32 4.12 4.12 -3.77
N TYR A 33 3.48 4.73 -2.78
CA TYR A 33 3.63 6.13 -2.44
C TYR A 33 3.92 6.25 -0.95
N GLU A 34 5.05 6.85 -0.61
CA GLU A 34 5.47 7.06 0.78
C GLU A 34 5.52 8.55 1.08
N GLU A 35 4.88 8.96 2.18
CA GLU A 35 4.88 10.35 2.63
C GLU A 35 4.92 10.41 4.15
N ASN A 36 5.97 11.02 4.70
CA ASN A 36 6.19 11.11 6.14
C ASN A 36 5.89 9.76 6.81
N ASP A 37 4.84 9.68 7.64
CA ASP A 37 4.37 8.51 8.41
C ASP A 37 3.28 7.67 7.75
N LYS A 38 3.07 7.86 6.44
CA LYS A 38 2.04 7.19 5.68
C LYS A 38 2.65 6.39 4.53
N VAL A 39 2.21 5.16 4.37
CA VAL A 39 2.48 4.36 3.17
C VAL A 39 1.16 4.10 2.47
N ILE A 40 1.09 4.42 1.18
CA ILE A 40 -0.06 4.12 0.33
C ILE A 40 0.40 3.15 -0.74
N ILE A 41 -0.37 2.07 -0.93
CA ILE A 41 -0.19 1.12 -2.02
C ILE A 41 -1.46 1.13 -2.85
N ALA A 42 -1.36 1.53 -4.12
CA ALA A 42 -2.43 1.33 -5.08
C ALA A 42 -2.18 0.00 -5.81
N LEU A 43 -3.12 -0.93 -5.67
CA LEU A 43 -3.14 -2.18 -6.42
C LEU A 43 -3.97 -1.95 -7.68
N SER A 44 -3.33 -1.76 -8.82
CA SER A 44 -3.95 -1.34 -10.07
C SER A 44 -3.90 -2.40 -11.16
N ASP A 45 -4.71 -2.24 -12.20
CA ASP A 45 -4.58 -3.01 -13.44
C ASP A 45 -3.43 -2.48 -14.32
N ASP A 46 -3.26 -3.10 -15.49
CA ASP A 46 -2.24 -2.74 -16.47
C ASP A 46 -2.46 -1.36 -17.14
N GLN A 47 -3.64 -0.77 -16.99
CA GLN A 47 -3.96 0.60 -17.40
C GLN A 47 -3.80 1.61 -16.25
N GLY A 48 -3.33 1.17 -15.08
CA GLY A 48 -3.13 2.01 -13.91
C GLY A 48 -4.41 2.31 -13.11
N LYS A 49 -5.54 1.67 -13.42
CA LYS A 49 -6.78 1.86 -12.67
C LYS A 49 -6.79 0.99 -11.41
N PRO A 50 -6.96 1.60 -10.22
CA PRO A 50 -6.89 0.87 -8.95
C PRO A 50 -8.06 -0.09 -8.74
N TYR A 51 -7.75 -1.32 -8.36
CA TYR A 51 -8.66 -2.27 -7.71
C TYR A 51 -8.87 -1.89 -6.25
N THR A 52 -7.79 -1.55 -5.55
CA THR A 52 -7.81 -1.18 -4.14
C THR A 52 -6.69 -0.19 -3.84
N ILE A 53 -6.96 0.76 -2.96
CA ILE A 53 -5.95 1.63 -2.37
C ILE A 53 -5.82 1.26 -0.90
N VAL A 54 -4.63 0.83 -0.49
CA VAL A 54 -4.32 0.46 0.89
C VAL A 54 -3.44 1.53 1.50
N GLU A 55 -3.81 1.99 2.68
CA GLU A 55 -3.09 2.98 3.45
C GLU A 55 -2.64 2.37 4.78
N PHE A 56 -1.37 2.58 5.12
CA PHE A 56 -0.75 2.19 6.37
C PHE A 56 -0.28 3.45 7.12
N ARG A 57 -0.59 3.53 8.41
CA ARG A 57 -0.14 4.58 9.34
C ARG A 57 0.27 3.98 10.68
#